data_AF-A0A034WT76-F1
#
_entry.id   AF-A0A034WT76-F1
#
_cell.length_a   1.000
_cell.length_b   1.000
_cell.length_c   1.000
_cell.angle_alpha   90.00
_cell.angle_beta   90.00
_cell.angle_gamma   90.00
#
_symmetry.space_group_name_H-M   'P 1'
#
loop_
_entity.id
_entity.type
_entity.pdbx_description
1 polymer ?
#
loop_
_entity_poly.entity_id
_entity_poly.type
_entity_poly.pdbx_seq_one_letter_code
_entity_poly.pdbx_strand_id
1 'polypeptide(L)'
;MLRTNQNVTSQLLKQFVTRQRSYATKSQQSKKAQIQLSPDNSNGLDVPVEETINAHFLKREIGSTHRKWSSILIKYPELKAIKRQDAVNTVKALKMMNFDVETILQKPVVLHQNALTLENRYEVLHECGFQPISLILLSKFVTVINKTVSMLKSYGYIPFEVNVLENLCNSFSNVELSVKTFTELNEGMHIKHIRECILNAYLRQVLDMNDNDIKKLWQVYYRVRHRSFKSVQSVVKVLLEDLQFPKERIIKNAFLLHGDADNMRRIITEIKRIDGQDMREIVYRRPKILMSSCDGLLKTLENVKVFGIHESAITKCLEILTLGPDTVLERLKDLNSIDEFKVLGTNPRVLRLVHYQNKARLRLEYLNQLKVRCASLHILSGGSEKFAKFAREGVDRTKGRDVVVYLANIMKKDENYIRALLSRHPNWCHIPVLQVKQCYDFLRSKKFPISAICNNIHLLLYPIQRIEEKLNELHEPECLEGLQLPVDNIYDLDNNEMLTLILYLIECEFHFTGDGIWTEQQTQPVENFNNLLPDFPESLNKIYKYGIKPSRANQSANTPIELR
;
A
#
# COMPACT_ATOMS: atom_id res chain seq x y z
N MET A 1 -42.48 19.15 -11.58
CA MET A 1 -42.12 20.50 -12.01
C MET A 1 -40.65 20.51 -12.46
N LEU A 2 -40.49 20.67 -13.78
CA LEU A 2 -39.38 21.17 -14.61
C LEU A 2 -37.91 21.17 -14.11
N ARG A 3 -37.05 20.48 -14.89
CA ARG A 3 -35.81 20.93 -15.62
C ARG A 3 -35.18 22.25 -15.12
N THR A 4 -33.86 22.46 -14.98
CA THR A 4 -32.68 22.19 -15.85
C THR A 4 -31.42 22.75 -15.18
N ASN A 5 -30.23 22.15 -15.34
CA ASN A 5 -29.02 22.83 -15.85
C ASN A 5 -27.76 21.95 -15.78
N GLN A 6 -27.34 21.52 -16.97
CA GLN A 6 -25.97 21.14 -17.33
C GLN A 6 -25.15 22.42 -17.64
N ASN A 7 -23.82 22.34 -17.58
CA ASN A 7 -22.80 23.32 -18.05
C ASN A 7 -22.22 24.33 -17.05
N VAL A 8 -21.29 23.89 -16.18
CA VAL A 8 -20.33 24.82 -15.52
C VAL A 8 -18.86 24.34 -15.55
N THR A 9 -18.55 23.08 -15.88
CA THR A 9 -17.16 22.59 -15.77
C THR A 9 -16.27 22.78 -17.01
N SER A 10 -16.73 23.46 -18.06
CA SER A 10 -15.97 23.64 -19.31
C SER A 10 -15.24 24.97 -19.49
N GLN A 11 -15.10 25.80 -18.43
CA GLN A 11 -14.52 27.16 -18.56
C GLN A 11 -13.23 27.46 -17.78
N LEU A 12 -12.64 26.52 -17.01
CA LEU A 12 -11.44 26.83 -16.20
C LEU A 12 -10.11 26.20 -16.66
N LEU A 13 -10.07 25.50 -17.80
CA LEU A 13 -8.85 24.82 -18.30
C LEU A 13 -8.29 25.38 -19.63
N LYS A 14 -8.59 26.65 -19.96
CA LYS A 14 -8.11 27.32 -21.19
C LYS A 14 -7.14 28.49 -20.98
N GLN A 15 -6.59 28.67 -19.78
CA GLN A 15 -5.51 29.63 -19.54
C GLN A 15 -4.32 28.86 -18.94
N PHE A 16 -3.11 29.19 -19.37
CA PHE A 16 -1.81 28.57 -19.04
C PHE A 16 -1.25 27.48 -19.96
N VAL A 17 -1.30 27.65 -21.30
CA VAL A 17 -0.18 27.24 -22.15
C VAL A 17 -0.09 28.20 -23.34
N THR A 18 0.74 29.23 -23.26
CA THR A 18 1.46 29.83 -24.40
C THR A 18 2.31 31.01 -23.92
N ARG A 19 3.63 30.81 -23.87
CA ARG A 19 4.70 31.76 -24.26
C ARG A 19 5.99 31.36 -23.56
N GLN A 20 6.95 30.82 -24.32
CA GLN A 20 8.23 31.49 -24.49
C GLN A 20 8.94 30.90 -25.71
N ARG A 21 9.17 31.79 -26.68
CA ARG A 21 9.93 31.55 -27.91
C ARG A 21 11.41 31.57 -27.57
N SER A 22 12.11 30.64 -28.20
CA SER A 22 13.54 30.64 -28.51
C SER A 22 14.04 31.94 -29.12
N TYR A 23 15.21 32.38 -28.70
CA TYR A 23 16.16 33.10 -29.56
C TYR A 23 17.51 32.39 -29.53
N ALA A 24 18.04 32.15 -30.72
CA ALA A 24 19.37 31.63 -30.96
C ALA A 24 20.33 32.78 -31.22
N THR A 25 21.54 32.71 -30.67
CA THR A 25 22.72 33.41 -31.19
C THR A 25 23.95 32.53 -31.01
N LYS A 26 24.72 32.39 -32.09
CA LYS A 26 26.01 31.74 -32.20
C LYS A 26 27.07 32.55 -31.43
N SER A 27 28.03 31.89 -30.77
CA SER A 27 29.44 31.90 -31.21
C SER A 27 30.39 31.15 -30.26
N GLN A 28 31.34 30.48 -30.91
CA GLN A 28 32.75 30.28 -30.55
C GLN A 28 33.19 29.29 -29.46
N GLN A 29 34.19 28.53 -29.91
CA GLN A 29 34.96 27.48 -29.27
C GLN A 29 35.89 28.03 -28.18
N SER A 30 36.07 27.27 -27.10
CA SER A 30 37.40 27.04 -26.54
C SER A 30 37.45 25.72 -25.76
N LYS A 31 38.59 25.02 -25.90
CA LYS A 31 38.97 23.75 -25.26
C LYS A 31 39.50 23.98 -23.83
N LYS A 32 39.55 22.87 -23.07
CA LYS A 32 40.24 22.57 -21.77
C LYS A 32 39.25 22.47 -20.60
N ALA A 33 39.35 21.53 -19.66
CA ALA A 33 40.19 20.35 -19.48
C ALA A 33 39.46 19.42 -18.48
N GLN A 34 39.81 18.13 -18.52
CA GLN A 34 39.38 17.09 -17.59
C GLN A 34 39.67 17.44 -16.13
N ILE A 35 38.72 17.17 -15.24
CA ILE A 35 39.00 16.72 -13.87
C ILE A 35 38.09 15.52 -13.62
N GLN A 36 38.72 14.34 -13.57
CA GLN A 36 38.16 13.11 -13.02
C GLN A 36 37.95 13.31 -11.52
N LEU A 37 36.74 13.01 -11.04
CA LEU A 37 36.48 12.68 -9.65
C LEU A 37 35.91 11.27 -9.61
N SER A 38 36.53 10.46 -8.76
CA SER A 38 36.39 9.02 -8.56
C SER A 38 34.97 8.59 -8.17
N PRO A 39 34.57 7.34 -8.47
CA PRO A 39 33.24 6.84 -8.12
C PRO A 39 33.20 6.49 -6.62
N ASP A 40 32.30 7.16 -5.90
CA ASP A 40 31.98 6.82 -4.52
C ASP A 40 31.02 5.63 -4.52
N ASN A 41 31.46 4.55 -3.86
CA ASN A 41 30.72 3.29 -3.71
C ASN A 41 29.53 3.49 -2.76
N SER A 42 28.42 3.99 -3.29
CA SER A 42 27.11 3.79 -2.69
C SER A 42 26.36 2.76 -3.53
N ASN A 43 26.05 1.61 -2.92
CA ASN A 43 25.09 0.65 -3.46
C ASN A 43 23.69 1.30 -3.46
N GLY A 44 23.48 2.21 -4.41
CA GLY A 44 22.17 2.72 -4.76
C GLY A 44 21.38 1.59 -5.40
N LEU A 45 20.26 1.23 -4.78
CA LEU A 45 19.18 0.50 -5.45
C LEU A 45 18.59 1.39 -6.55
N ASP A 46 19.35 1.54 -7.64
CA ASP A 46 18.91 2.19 -8.87
C ASP A 46 17.66 1.46 -9.36
N VAL A 47 16.54 2.18 -9.32
CA VAL A 47 15.34 1.75 -10.01
C VAL A 47 15.67 1.81 -11.49
N PRO A 48 15.48 0.74 -12.28
CA PRO A 48 15.49 0.88 -13.72
C PRO A 48 14.42 1.92 -14.06
N VAL A 49 14.82 3.11 -14.49
CA VAL A 49 13.89 4.09 -15.05
C VAL A 49 13.21 3.36 -16.18
N GLU A 50 11.92 3.04 -16.03
CA GLU A 50 11.15 2.34 -17.06
C GLU A 50 11.28 3.14 -18.35
N GLU A 51 12.10 2.64 -19.27
CA GLU A 51 12.34 3.35 -20.52
C GLU A 51 11.01 3.47 -21.28
N THR A 52 10.70 4.68 -21.74
CA THR A 52 9.47 4.95 -22.50
C THR A 52 9.41 4.11 -23.79
N ILE A 53 8.19 3.89 -24.28
CA ILE A 53 7.98 3.19 -25.56
C ILE A 53 8.57 4.03 -26.69
N ASN A 54 9.42 3.41 -27.50
CA ASN A 54 10.02 4.01 -28.68
C ASN A 54 9.81 3.13 -29.93
N ALA A 55 10.09 3.68 -31.11
CA ALA A 55 9.86 2.98 -32.38
C ALA A 55 10.74 1.72 -32.51
N HIS A 56 11.92 1.70 -31.88
CA HIS A 56 12.79 0.53 -31.86
C HIS A 56 12.19 -0.63 -31.06
N PHE A 57 11.66 -0.34 -29.86
CA PHE A 57 10.94 -1.30 -29.03
C PHE A 57 9.74 -1.90 -29.77
N LEU A 58 8.88 -1.05 -30.35
CA LEU A 58 7.69 -1.52 -31.08
C LEU A 58 8.06 -2.36 -32.31
N LYS A 59 9.11 -1.97 -33.05
CA LYS A 59 9.64 -2.78 -34.15
C LYS A 59 10.06 -4.18 -33.66
N ARG A 60 10.78 -4.26 -32.55
CA ARG A 60 11.32 -5.53 -32.03
C ARG A 60 10.23 -6.45 -31.51
N GLU A 61 9.32 -5.94 -30.69
CA GLU A 61 8.31 -6.77 -30.01
C GLU A 61 7.04 -7.01 -30.84
N ILE A 62 6.61 -6.01 -31.61
CA ILE A 62 5.35 -6.08 -32.38
C ILE A 62 5.61 -6.53 -33.81
N GLY A 63 6.71 -6.06 -34.40
CA GLY A 63 7.10 -6.25 -35.80
C GLY A 63 6.96 -4.97 -36.63
N SER A 64 6.96 -5.10 -37.96
CA SER A 64 6.93 -3.99 -38.93
C SER A 64 8.23 -3.16 -38.99
N THR A 65 8.18 -1.96 -39.58
CA THR A 65 9.36 -1.13 -39.84
C THR A 65 9.48 0.02 -38.84
N HIS A 66 10.73 0.41 -38.53
CA HIS A 66 11.00 1.57 -37.67
C HIS A 66 10.31 2.83 -38.20
N ARG A 67 10.34 3.07 -39.52
CA ARG A 67 9.70 4.24 -40.16
C ARG A 67 8.19 4.29 -39.90
N LYS A 68 7.49 3.17 -40.04
CA LYS A 68 6.04 3.07 -39.77
C LYS A 68 5.74 3.41 -38.30
N TRP A 69 6.46 2.81 -37.35
CA TRP A 69 6.27 3.11 -35.93
C TRP A 69 6.66 4.54 -35.55
N SER A 70 7.72 5.11 -36.12
CA SER A 70 8.07 6.52 -35.91
C SER A 70 6.94 7.43 -36.38
N SER A 71 6.38 7.19 -37.56
CA SER A 71 5.24 7.97 -38.07
C SER A 71 4.01 7.86 -37.15
N ILE A 72 3.71 6.65 -36.67
CA ILE A 72 2.61 6.41 -35.72
C ILE A 72 2.84 7.13 -34.39
N LEU A 73 4.04 7.06 -33.82
CA LEU A 73 4.36 7.74 -32.56
C LEU A 73 4.39 9.27 -32.67
N ILE A 74 4.58 9.80 -33.88
CA ILE A 74 4.41 11.23 -34.16
C ILE A 74 2.92 11.59 -34.22
N LYS A 75 2.12 10.74 -34.88
CA LYS A 75 0.67 10.95 -35.03
C LYS A 75 -0.13 10.71 -33.73
N TYR A 76 0.34 9.78 -32.90
CA TYR A 76 -0.28 9.33 -31.65
C TYR A 76 0.77 9.36 -30.52
N PRO A 77 1.22 10.55 -30.08
CA PRO A 77 2.25 10.70 -29.07
C PRO A 77 1.88 10.06 -27.72
N GLU A 78 0.60 9.92 -27.43
CA GLU A 78 0.07 9.28 -26.21
C GLU A 78 0.52 7.83 -26.03
N LEU A 79 0.85 7.12 -27.13
CA LEU A 79 1.34 5.74 -27.09
C LEU A 79 2.68 5.61 -26.34
N LYS A 80 3.44 6.70 -26.23
CA LYS A 80 4.73 6.72 -25.50
C LYS A 80 4.55 6.56 -23.99
N ALA A 81 3.37 6.85 -23.46
CA ALA A 81 3.04 6.77 -22.03
C ALA A 81 2.59 5.38 -21.58
N ILE A 82 2.35 4.44 -22.51
CA ILE A 82 1.96 3.07 -22.17
C ILE A 82 3.18 2.33 -21.60
N LYS A 83 2.97 1.50 -20.57
CA LYS A 83 4.03 0.62 -20.07
C LYS A 83 4.39 -0.42 -21.14
N ARG A 84 5.69 -0.69 -21.30
CA ARG A 84 6.20 -1.64 -22.31
C ARG A 84 5.54 -3.01 -22.21
N GLN A 85 5.42 -3.55 -21.00
CA GLN A 85 4.82 -4.87 -20.78
C GLN A 85 3.33 -4.90 -21.14
N ASP A 86 2.57 -3.84 -20.84
CA ASP A 86 1.16 -3.74 -21.20
C ASP A 86 0.97 -3.75 -22.71
N ALA A 87 1.81 -3.01 -23.45
CA ALA A 87 1.78 -3.02 -24.91
C ALA A 87 2.07 -4.41 -25.50
N VAL A 88 3.05 -5.13 -24.95
CA VAL A 88 3.38 -6.51 -25.37
C VAL A 88 2.22 -7.45 -25.09
N ASN A 89 1.64 -7.39 -23.89
CA ASN A 89 0.50 -8.23 -23.50
C ASN A 89 -0.70 -7.98 -24.43
N THR A 90 -1.00 -6.71 -24.72
CA THR A 90 -2.10 -6.35 -25.61
C THR A 90 -1.87 -6.85 -27.04
N VAL A 91 -0.65 -6.74 -27.57
CA VAL A 91 -0.32 -7.26 -28.90
C VAL A 91 -0.41 -8.78 -28.95
N LYS A 92 0.07 -9.47 -27.91
CA LYS A 92 -0.03 -10.93 -27.81
C LYS A 92 -1.50 -11.38 -27.86
N ALA A 93 -2.38 -10.72 -27.10
CA ALA A 93 -3.81 -10.96 -27.12
C ALA A 93 -4.42 -10.73 -28.52
N LEU A 94 -4.10 -9.61 -29.17
CA LEU A 94 -4.59 -9.31 -30.52
C LEU A 94 -4.14 -10.33 -31.57
N LYS A 95 -2.88 -10.81 -31.48
CA LYS A 95 -2.37 -11.88 -32.36
C LYS A 95 -3.10 -13.19 -32.13
N MET A 96 -3.44 -13.54 -30.89
CA MET A 96 -4.25 -14.73 -30.57
C MET A 96 -5.67 -14.64 -31.13
N MET A 97 -6.21 -13.43 -31.33
CA MET A 97 -7.50 -13.18 -32.00
C MET A 97 -7.35 -13.08 -33.53
N ASN A 98 -6.21 -13.47 -34.10
CA ASN A 98 -5.90 -13.41 -35.54
C ASN A 98 -5.84 -12.01 -36.15
N PHE A 99 -5.58 -10.96 -35.36
CA PHE A 99 -5.25 -9.64 -35.91
C PHE A 99 -3.77 -9.57 -36.29
N ASP A 100 -3.50 -9.25 -37.55
CA ASP A 100 -2.15 -9.06 -38.05
C ASP A 100 -1.58 -7.70 -37.68
N VAL A 101 -0.26 -7.55 -37.84
CA VAL A 101 0.44 -6.32 -37.49
C VAL A 101 -0.03 -5.13 -38.32
N GLU A 102 -0.36 -5.33 -39.60
CA GLU A 102 -0.82 -4.24 -40.46
C GLU A 102 -2.20 -3.72 -40.04
N THR A 103 -3.12 -4.58 -39.60
CA THR A 103 -4.40 -4.14 -39.02
C THR A 103 -4.20 -3.36 -37.73
N ILE A 104 -3.26 -3.77 -36.87
CA ILE A 104 -2.91 -3.03 -35.64
C ILE A 104 -2.37 -1.63 -35.99
N LEU A 105 -1.53 -1.51 -37.02
CA LEU A 105 -0.97 -0.23 -37.48
C LEU A 105 -2.05 0.73 -38.03
N GLN A 106 -3.14 0.20 -38.59
CA GLN A 106 -4.27 1.02 -39.02
C GLN A 106 -5.05 1.61 -37.83
N LYS A 107 -5.06 0.93 -36.68
CA LYS A 107 -5.74 1.39 -35.45
C LYS A 107 -4.86 1.25 -34.20
N PRO A 108 -3.73 1.96 -34.11
CA PRO A 108 -2.71 1.75 -33.07
C PRO A 108 -3.19 2.18 -31.68
N VAL A 109 -4.23 3.02 -31.61
CA VAL A 109 -4.87 3.45 -30.35
C VAL A 109 -5.42 2.26 -29.54
N VAL A 110 -5.67 1.11 -30.18
CA VAL A 110 -6.08 -0.14 -29.50
C VAL A 110 -5.06 -0.58 -28.43
N LEU A 111 -3.78 -0.22 -28.58
CA LEU A 111 -2.71 -0.56 -27.64
C LEU A 111 -2.88 0.09 -26.25
N HIS A 112 -3.69 1.14 -26.13
CA HIS A 112 -4.03 1.73 -24.82
C HIS A 112 -4.99 0.85 -24.00
N GLN A 113 -5.67 -0.09 -24.65
CA GLN A 113 -6.59 -0.97 -23.95
C GLN A 113 -5.82 -2.11 -23.30
N ASN A 114 -6.23 -2.48 -22.09
CA ASN A 114 -5.68 -3.62 -21.39
C ASN A 114 -6.05 -4.93 -22.12
N ALA A 115 -5.11 -5.87 -22.22
CA ALA A 115 -5.26 -7.15 -22.91
C ALA A 115 -6.53 -7.91 -22.50
N LEU A 116 -6.78 -8.08 -21.20
CA LEU A 116 -7.97 -8.78 -20.67
C LEU A 116 -9.26 -8.07 -21.07
N THR A 117 -9.25 -6.74 -21.15
CA THR A 117 -10.42 -5.96 -21.59
C THR A 117 -10.69 -6.21 -23.08
N LEU A 118 -9.66 -6.30 -23.92
CA LEU A 118 -9.81 -6.60 -25.34
C LEU A 118 -10.32 -8.02 -25.56
N GLU A 119 -9.76 -9.01 -24.87
CA GLU A 119 -10.19 -10.41 -24.91
C GLU A 119 -11.66 -10.54 -24.55
N ASN A 120 -12.08 -9.93 -23.44
CA ASN A 120 -13.49 -9.95 -23.04
C ASN A 120 -14.39 -9.27 -24.07
N ARG A 121 -13.98 -8.13 -24.65
CA ARG A 121 -14.79 -7.44 -25.68
C ARG A 121 -14.91 -8.27 -26.95
N TYR A 122 -13.83 -8.92 -27.37
CA TYR A 122 -13.84 -9.80 -28.53
C TYR A 122 -14.79 -10.98 -28.30
N GLU A 123 -14.64 -11.69 -27.18
CA GLU A 123 -15.50 -12.80 -26.80
C GLU A 123 -16.97 -12.38 -26.67
N VAL A 124 -17.26 -11.21 -26.08
CA VAL A 124 -18.63 -10.67 -26.01
C VAL A 124 -19.25 -10.48 -27.40
N LEU A 125 -18.50 -9.91 -28.34
CA LEU A 125 -18.98 -9.73 -29.71
C LEU A 125 -19.18 -11.08 -30.41
N HIS A 126 -18.28 -12.03 -30.17
CA HIS A 126 -18.38 -13.39 -30.70
C HIS A 126 -19.63 -14.12 -30.15
N GLU A 127 -19.86 -14.09 -28.84
CA GLU A 127 -21.07 -14.64 -28.18
C GLU A 127 -22.37 -14.04 -28.73
N CYS A 128 -22.32 -12.77 -29.19
CA CYS A 128 -23.46 -12.09 -29.81
C CYS A 128 -23.62 -12.38 -31.32
N GLY A 129 -22.72 -13.15 -31.93
CA GLY A 129 -22.79 -13.54 -33.35
C GLY A 129 -22.27 -12.49 -34.34
N PHE A 130 -21.38 -11.59 -33.93
CA PHE A 130 -20.75 -10.64 -34.85
C PHE A 130 -19.77 -11.34 -35.79
N GLN A 131 -19.85 -11.06 -37.10
CA GLN A 131 -18.91 -11.61 -38.07
C GLN A 131 -18.75 -10.71 -39.31
N PRO A 132 -17.51 -10.33 -39.70
CA PRO A 132 -16.24 -10.48 -38.97
C PRO A 132 -16.06 -9.43 -37.86
N ILE A 133 -15.35 -9.79 -36.79
CA ILE A 133 -15.01 -8.85 -35.70
C ILE A 133 -13.77 -8.04 -36.11
N SER A 134 -13.92 -6.74 -36.31
CA SER A 134 -12.82 -5.83 -36.68
C SER A 134 -12.29 -5.02 -35.49
N LEU A 135 -11.06 -4.50 -35.59
CA LEU A 135 -10.51 -3.57 -34.58
C LEU A 135 -11.34 -2.29 -34.42
N ILE A 136 -12.04 -1.86 -35.48
CA ILE A 136 -12.95 -0.71 -35.42
C ILE A 136 -14.10 -1.02 -34.47
N LEU A 137 -14.71 -2.20 -34.58
CA LEU A 137 -15.77 -2.65 -33.68
C LEU A 137 -15.29 -2.76 -32.23
N LEU A 138 -14.12 -3.36 -32.00
CA LEU A 138 -13.52 -3.44 -30.66
C LEU A 138 -13.25 -2.05 -30.05
N SER A 139 -12.77 -1.10 -30.87
CA SER A 139 -12.54 0.27 -30.43
C SER A 139 -13.84 1.01 -30.08
N LYS A 140 -14.94 0.68 -30.77
CA LYS A 140 -16.28 1.25 -30.58
C LYS A 140 -17.22 0.36 -29.75
N PHE A 141 -16.67 -0.62 -29.02
CA PHE A 141 -17.42 -1.66 -28.32
C PHE A 141 -18.61 -1.12 -27.50
N VAL A 142 -18.38 -0.07 -26.70
CA VAL A 142 -19.44 0.52 -25.86
C VAL A 142 -20.56 1.10 -26.71
N THR A 143 -20.25 1.72 -27.85
CA THR A 143 -21.27 2.24 -28.77
C THR A 143 -22.07 1.10 -29.39
N VAL A 144 -21.38 0.03 -29.81
CA VAL A 144 -21.97 -1.14 -30.48
C VAL A 144 -22.92 -1.89 -29.55
N ILE A 145 -22.51 -2.20 -28.32
CA ILE A 145 -23.33 -2.97 -27.36
C ILE A 145 -24.60 -2.21 -26.90
N ASN A 146 -24.60 -0.87 -27.08
CA ASN A 146 -25.74 0.00 -26.84
C ASN A 146 -26.70 0.11 -28.04
N LYS A 147 -26.50 -0.65 -29.12
CA LYS A 147 -27.46 -0.73 -30.24
C LYS A 147 -28.39 -1.93 -30.10
N THR A 148 -29.52 -1.87 -30.81
CA THR A 148 -30.48 -2.99 -30.88
C THR A 148 -29.96 -4.07 -31.82
N VAL A 149 -30.41 -5.31 -31.63
CA VAL A 149 -30.02 -6.43 -32.52
C VAL A 149 -30.46 -6.14 -33.95
N SER A 150 -31.69 -5.66 -34.14
CA SER A 150 -32.24 -5.31 -35.46
C SER A 150 -31.41 -4.27 -36.21
N MET A 151 -30.90 -3.26 -35.51
CA MET A 151 -30.05 -2.21 -36.09
C MET A 151 -28.67 -2.76 -36.48
N LEU A 152 -28.12 -3.69 -35.69
CA LEU A 152 -26.82 -4.29 -35.98
C LEU A 152 -26.90 -5.27 -37.14
N LYS A 153 -28.02 -5.99 -37.28
CA LYS A 153 -28.33 -6.80 -38.46
C LYS A 153 -28.48 -5.95 -39.71
N SER A 154 -29.23 -4.84 -39.64
CA SER A 154 -29.42 -3.95 -40.80
C SER A 154 -28.14 -3.27 -41.29
N TYR A 155 -27.17 -3.04 -40.42
CA TYR A 155 -25.84 -2.57 -40.81
C TYR A 155 -24.86 -3.68 -41.23
N GLY A 156 -25.29 -4.94 -41.22
CA GLY A 156 -24.46 -6.08 -41.60
C GLY A 156 -23.35 -6.43 -40.61
N TYR A 157 -23.45 -6.00 -39.34
CA TYR A 157 -22.50 -6.39 -38.30
C TYR A 157 -22.80 -7.78 -37.72
N ILE A 158 -24.07 -8.17 -37.73
CA ILE A 158 -24.56 -9.49 -37.36
C ILE A 158 -25.32 -10.04 -38.57
N PRO A 159 -25.08 -11.27 -39.02
CA PRO A 159 -25.85 -11.86 -40.10
C PRO A 159 -27.35 -11.99 -39.75
N PHE A 160 -28.24 -11.84 -40.73
CA PHE A 160 -29.69 -11.78 -40.48
C PHE A 160 -30.26 -13.09 -39.94
N GLU A 161 -29.69 -14.20 -40.38
CA GLU A 161 -30.02 -15.58 -40.01
C GLU A 161 -29.63 -15.93 -38.57
N VAL A 162 -28.72 -15.17 -37.95
CA VAL A 162 -28.21 -15.49 -36.62
C VAL A 162 -29.26 -15.14 -35.55
N ASN A 163 -29.66 -16.15 -34.77
CA ASN A 163 -30.48 -15.95 -33.57
C ASN A 163 -29.59 -15.57 -32.38
N VAL A 164 -29.50 -14.27 -32.09
CA VAL A 164 -28.64 -13.75 -31.01
C VAL A 164 -29.04 -14.28 -29.64
N LEU A 165 -30.34 -14.42 -29.36
CA LEU A 165 -30.82 -14.89 -28.06
C LEU A 165 -30.44 -16.35 -27.83
N GLU A 166 -30.61 -17.19 -28.85
CA GLU A 166 -30.23 -18.60 -28.82
C GLU A 166 -28.72 -18.78 -28.66
N ASN A 167 -27.90 -18.05 -29.43
CA ASN A 167 -26.45 -18.08 -29.29
C ASN A 167 -25.99 -17.70 -27.87
N LEU A 168 -26.60 -16.67 -27.27
CA LEU A 168 -26.29 -16.24 -25.92
C LEU A 168 -26.69 -17.27 -24.86
N CYS A 169 -27.83 -17.95 -25.03
CA CYS A 169 -28.23 -19.04 -24.14
C CYS A 169 -27.29 -20.25 -24.27
N ASN A 170 -26.90 -20.60 -25.49
CA ASN A 170 -25.99 -21.70 -25.79
C ASN A 170 -24.52 -21.44 -25.40
N SER A 171 -24.19 -20.21 -24.98
CA SER A 171 -22.85 -19.85 -24.51
C SER A 171 -22.54 -20.39 -23.10
N PHE A 172 -23.53 -20.92 -22.39
CA PHE A 172 -23.35 -21.55 -21.07
C PHE A 172 -23.15 -23.05 -21.21
N SER A 173 -22.13 -23.57 -20.52
CA SER A 173 -21.72 -24.97 -20.61
C SER A 173 -22.25 -25.83 -19.45
N ASN A 174 -22.56 -25.20 -18.33
CA ASN A 174 -22.91 -25.85 -17.07
C ASN A 174 -24.38 -25.65 -16.67
N VAL A 175 -25.14 -24.91 -17.49
CA VAL A 175 -26.53 -24.55 -17.22
C VAL A 175 -27.31 -24.56 -18.53
N GLU A 176 -28.46 -25.22 -18.51
CA GLU A 176 -29.44 -25.13 -19.61
C GLU A 176 -30.33 -23.90 -19.40
N LEU A 177 -30.07 -22.84 -20.15
CA LEU A 177 -30.95 -21.68 -20.25
C LEU A 177 -31.84 -21.85 -21.48
N SER A 178 -33.14 -22.01 -21.29
CA SER A 178 -34.07 -22.10 -22.43
C SER A 178 -34.43 -20.72 -22.95
N VAL A 179 -34.42 -20.54 -24.27
CA VAL A 179 -34.98 -19.35 -24.95
C VAL A 179 -36.43 -19.09 -24.51
N LYS A 180 -37.18 -20.15 -24.20
CA LYS A 180 -38.57 -20.07 -23.71
C LYS A 180 -38.70 -19.34 -22.37
N THR A 181 -37.64 -19.25 -21.58
CA THR A 181 -37.63 -18.50 -20.32
C THR A 181 -37.61 -16.98 -20.56
N PHE A 182 -37.29 -16.54 -21.79
CA PHE A 182 -37.07 -15.15 -22.14
C PHE A 182 -38.03 -14.65 -23.22
N THR A 183 -39.33 -14.97 -23.09
CA THR A 183 -40.37 -14.59 -24.08
C THR A 183 -40.48 -13.08 -24.31
N GLU A 184 -40.10 -12.26 -23.33
CA GLU A 184 -40.14 -10.80 -23.43
C GLU A 184 -38.96 -10.22 -24.23
N LEU A 185 -37.88 -10.98 -24.42
CA LEU A 185 -36.69 -10.51 -25.13
C LEU A 185 -36.88 -10.63 -26.65
N ASN A 186 -36.62 -9.55 -27.37
CA ASN A 186 -36.75 -9.48 -28.82
C ASN A 186 -35.62 -8.66 -29.47
N GLU A 187 -35.51 -8.72 -30.80
CA GLU A 187 -34.44 -8.05 -31.55
C GLU A 187 -34.51 -6.51 -31.53
N GLY A 188 -35.65 -5.94 -31.14
CA GLY A 188 -35.82 -4.51 -30.92
C GLY A 188 -35.12 -3.99 -29.66
N MET A 189 -34.65 -4.88 -28.78
CA MET A 189 -33.96 -4.51 -27.55
C MET A 189 -32.46 -4.32 -27.76
N HIS A 190 -31.84 -3.52 -26.89
CA HIS A 190 -30.39 -3.34 -26.86
C HIS A 190 -29.66 -4.62 -26.47
N ILE A 191 -28.56 -4.96 -27.15
CA ILE A 191 -27.76 -6.17 -26.86
C ILE A 191 -27.33 -6.20 -25.39
N LYS A 192 -26.90 -5.06 -24.83
CA LYS A 192 -26.51 -4.99 -23.41
C LYS A 192 -27.59 -5.51 -22.47
N HIS A 193 -28.87 -5.25 -22.78
CA HIS A 193 -29.98 -5.58 -21.89
C HIS A 193 -30.31 -7.06 -21.99
N ILE A 194 -30.35 -7.60 -23.21
CA ILE A 194 -30.49 -9.04 -23.46
C ILE A 194 -29.41 -9.81 -22.69
N ARG A 195 -28.14 -9.38 -22.81
CA ARG A 195 -27.03 -10.00 -22.08
C ARG A 195 -27.17 -9.90 -20.57
N GLU A 196 -27.62 -8.76 -20.06
CA GLU A 196 -27.85 -8.56 -18.62
C GLU A 196 -28.91 -9.53 -18.08
N CYS A 197 -30.04 -9.69 -18.78
CA CYS A 197 -31.10 -10.62 -18.40
C CYS A 197 -30.63 -12.07 -18.37
N ILE A 198 -29.88 -12.50 -19.39
CA ILE A 198 -29.35 -13.85 -19.48
C ILE A 198 -28.30 -14.10 -18.38
N LEU A 199 -27.39 -13.15 -18.14
CA LEU A 199 -26.41 -13.29 -17.05
C LEU A 199 -27.09 -13.33 -15.68
N ASN A 200 -28.15 -12.55 -15.49
CA ASN A 200 -28.93 -12.61 -14.25
C ASN A 200 -29.51 -14.00 -14.04
N ALA A 201 -30.13 -14.61 -15.07
CA ALA A 201 -30.67 -15.97 -14.97
C ALA A 201 -29.57 -16.99 -14.58
N TYR A 202 -28.41 -16.92 -15.24
CA TYR A 202 -27.26 -17.75 -14.89
C TYR A 202 -26.83 -17.57 -13.42
N LEU A 203 -26.66 -16.33 -12.96
CA LEU A 203 -26.22 -16.06 -11.58
C LEU A 203 -27.27 -16.49 -10.54
N ARG A 204 -28.57 -16.37 -10.86
CA ARG A 204 -29.64 -16.90 -10.01
C ARG A 204 -29.56 -18.41 -9.88
N GLN A 205 -29.28 -19.12 -10.97
CA GLN A 205 -29.23 -20.58 -10.97
C GLN A 205 -27.96 -21.15 -10.33
N VAL A 206 -26.80 -20.52 -10.56
CA VAL A 206 -25.52 -21.06 -10.08
C VAL A 206 -25.19 -20.60 -8.66
N LEU A 207 -25.47 -19.33 -8.33
CA LEU A 207 -25.12 -18.72 -7.04
C LEU A 207 -26.31 -18.50 -6.11
N ASP A 208 -27.54 -18.80 -6.54
CA ASP A 208 -28.77 -18.55 -5.77
C ASP A 208 -28.97 -17.06 -5.42
N MET A 209 -28.50 -16.16 -6.31
CA MET A 209 -28.68 -14.71 -6.12
C MET A 209 -30.16 -14.33 -6.17
N ASN A 210 -30.63 -13.54 -5.20
CA ASN A 210 -31.96 -12.96 -5.25
C ASN A 210 -31.96 -11.60 -5.98
N ASP A 211 -33.12 -10.98 -6.14
CA ASP A 211 -33.25 -9.70 -6.85
C ASP A 211 -32.48 -8.54 -6.20
N ASN A 212 -32.34 -8.54 -4.87
CA ASN A 212 -31.55 -7.53 -4.17
C ASN A 212 -30.05 -7.70 -4.46
N ASP A 213 -29.56 -8.94 -4.49
CA ASP A 213 -28.17 -9.25 -4.82
C ASP A 213 -27.84 -8.84 -6.27
N ILE A 214 -28.74 -9.14 -7.20
CA ILE A 214 -28.62 -8.74 -8.61
C ILE A 214 -28.64 -7.21 -8.74
N LYS A 215 -29.58 -6.53 -8.08
CA LYS A 215 -29.63 -5.06 -8.08
C LYS A 215 -28.34 -4.44 -7.54
N LYS A 216 -27.81 -4.99 -6.44
CA LYS A 216 -26.54 -4.54 -5.84
C LYS A 216 -25.35 -4.79 -6.77
N LEU A 217 -25.29 -5.94 -7.45
CA LEU A 217 -24.27 -6.25 -8.45
C LEU A 217 -24.22 -5.16 -9.52
N TRP A 218 -25.36 -4.78 -10.09
CA TRP A 218 -25.40 -3.79 -11.17
C TRP A 218 -25.15 -2.37 -10.71
N GLN A 219 -25.54 -2.02 -9.48
CA GLN A 219 -25.30 -0.70 -8.90
C GLN A 219 -23.82 -0.49 -8.52
N VAL A 220 -23.20 -1.48 -7.85
CA VAL A 220 -21.86 -1.34 -7.28
C VAL A 220 -20.78 -1.84 -8.23
N TYR A 221 -21.05 -2.92 -8.96
CA TYR A 221 -20.07 -3.65 -9.77
C TYR A 221 -20.48 -3.72 -11.26
N TYR A 222 -20.98 -2.62 -11.80
CA TYR A 222 -21.49 -2.53 -13.18
C TYR A 222 -20.53 -3.08 -14.25
N ARG A 223 -19.21 -3.06 -14.01
CA ARG A 223 -18.18 -3.53 -14.95
C ARG A 223 -18.29 -5.01 -15.30
N VAL A 224 -18.97 -5.82 -14.49
CA VAL A 224 -19.25 -7.23 -14.79
C VAL A 224 -20.01 -7.38 -16.11
N ARG A 225 -20.81 -6.38 -16.53
CA ARG A 225 -21.55 -6.40 -17.80
C ARG A 225 -20.68 -6.46 -19.05
N HIS A 226 -19.41 -6.12 -18.92
CA HIS A 226 -18.45 -6.10 -20.02
C HIS A 226 -17.62 -7.38 -20.07
N ARG A 227 -17.92 -8.37 -19.22
CA ARG A 227 -17.30 -9.69 -19.26
C ARG A 227 -18.07 -10.61 -20.21
N SER A 228 -17.33 -11.50 -20.86
CA SER A 228 -17.94 -12.59 -21.61
C SER A 228 -18.56 -13.60 -20.65
N PHE A 229 -19.60 -14.30 -21.09
CA PHE A 229 -20.25 -15.33 -20.28
C PHE A 229 -19.28 -16.47 -19.97
N LYS A 230 -18.45 -16.85 -20.94
CA LYS A 230 -17.38 -17.84 -20.74
C LYS A 230 -16.42 -17.42 -19.62
N SER A 231 -16.06 -16.14 -19.57
CA SER A 231 -15.16 -15.64 -18.54
C SER A 231 -15.80 -15.64 -17.16
N VAL A 232 -17.06 -15.21 -17.03
CA VAL A 232 -17.77 -15.26 -15.75
C VAL A 232 -17.96 -16.70 -15.27
N GLN A 233 -18.32 -17.63 -16.16
CA GLN A 233 -18.41 -19.07 -15.85
C GLN A 233 -17.08 -19.59 -15.30
N SER A 234 -15.97 -19.28 -15.96
CA SER A 234 -14.64 -19.73 -15.55
C SER A 234 -14.25 -19.20 -14.17
N VAL A 235 -14.57 -17.93 -13.87
CA VAL A 235 -14.34 -17.34 -12.55
C VAL A 235 -15.21 -18.00 -11.48
N VAL A 236 -16.51 -18.20 -11.75
CA VAL A 236 -17.42 -18.87 -10.81
C VAL A 236 -16.95 -20.29 -10.52
N LYS A 237 -16.49 -21.00 -11.55
CA LYS A 237 -15.88 -22.33 -11.41
C LYS A 237 -14.67 -22.32 -10.49
N VAL A 238 -13.73 -21.40 -10.70
CA VAL A 238 -12.54 -21.27 -9.83
C VAL A 238 -12.94 -21.00 -8.37
N LEU A 239 -13.90 -20.11 -8.16
CA LEU A 239 -14.35 -19.74 -6.82
C LEU A 239 -15.04 -20.90 -6.09
N LEU A 240 -15.91 -21.65 -6.78
CA LEU A 240 -16.68 -22.75 -6.19
C LEU A 240 -15.86 -24.04 -6.05
N GLU A 241 -15.08 -24.41 -7.08
CA GLU A 241 -14.42 -25.71 -7.14
C GLU A 241 -12.98 -25.66 -6.60
N ASP A 242 -12.15 -24.74 -7.10
CA ASP A 242 -10.72 -24.71 -6.73
C ASP A 242 -10.49 -24.06 -5.36
N LEU A 243 -11.25 -23.00 -5.07
CA LEU A 243 -11.15 -22.20 -3.84
C LEU A 243 -12.19 -22.58 -2.79
N GLN A 244 -13.22 -23.34 -3.16
CA GLN A 244 -14.27 -23.81 -2.26
C GLN A 244 -14.97 -22.68 -1.48
N PHE A 245 -15.18 -21.53 -2.12
CA PHE A 245 -15.94 -20.45 -1.52
C PHE A 245 -17.43 -20.83 -1.48
N PRO A 246 -18.11 -20.67 -0.34
CA PRO A 246 -19.55 -20.85 -0.31
C PRO A 246 -20.23 -19.74 -1.12
N LYS A 247 -21.40 -20.03 -1.71
CA LYS A 247 -22.10 -19.13 -2.63
C LYS A 247 -22.32 -17.74 -2.02
N GLU A 248 -22.69 -17.68 -0.74
CA GLU A 248 -22.93 -16.42 0.00
C GLU A 248 -21.65 -15.57 0.09
N ARG A 249 -20.48 -16.20 0.16
CA ARG A 249 -19.19 -15.50 0.18
C ARG A 249 -18.90 -14.87 -1.17
N ILE A 250 -19.23 -15.56 -2.26
CA ILE A 250 -19.09 -15.05 -3.63
C ILE A 250 -20.04 -13.87 -3.83
N ILE A 251 -21.32 -14.00 -3.42
CA ILE A 251 -22.32 -12.91 -3.50
C ILE A 251 -21.86 -11.67 -2.75
N LYS A 252 -21.39 -11.82 -1.51
CA LYS A 252 -20.87 -10.69 -0.70
C LYS A 252 -19.66 -10.02 -1.36
N ASN A 253 -18.89 -10.75 -2.15
CA ASN A 253 -17.70 -10.27 -2.87
C ASN A 253 -17.90 -10.30 -4.39
N ALA A 254 -19.07 -9.91 -4.88
CA ALA A 254 -19.43 -10.02 -6.30
C ALA A 254 -18.49 -9.26 -7.28
N PHE A 255 -17.63 -8.35 -6.78
CA PHE A 255 -16.54 -7.77 -7.58
C PHE A 255 -15.60 -8.84 -8.17
N LEU A 256 -15.49 -10.02 -7.55
CA LEU A 256 -14.69 -11.13 -8.02
C LEU A 256 -15.14 -11.64 -9.38
N LEU A 257 -16.42 -11.50 -9.73
CA LEU A 257 -16.96 -11.90 -11.04
C LEU A 257 -16.33 -11.10 -12.20
N HIS A 258 -15.66 -9.99 -11.90
CA HIS A 258 -14.87 -9.23 -12.85
C HIS A 258 -13.38 -9.63 -12.87
N GLY A 259 -12.97 -10.64 -12.11
CA GLY A 259 -11.58 -11.10 -12.05
C GLY A 259 -11.17 -11.95 -13.26
N ASP A 260 -9.94 -12.45 -13.25
CA ASP A 260 -9.40 -13.32 -14.29
C ASP A 260 -9.16 -14.72 -13.70
N ALA A 261 -9.85 -15.72 -14.26
CA ALA A 261 -9.81 -17.10 -13.76
C ALA A 261 -8.41 -17.71 -13.84
N ASP A 262 -7.68 -17.44 -14.92
CA ASP A 262 -6.34 -17.99 -15.13
C ASP A 262 -5.35 -17.38 -14.14
N ASN A 263 -5.44 -16.05 -13.96
CA ASN A 263 -4.66 -15.37 -12.93
C ASN A 263 -5.00 -15.89 -11.51
N MET A 264 -6.27 -16.11 -11.18
CA MET A 264 -6.66 -16.68 -9.88
C MET A 264 -6.05 -18.07 -9.65
N ARG A 265 -6.07 -18.94 -10.68
CA ARG A 265 -5.43 -20.26 -10.64
C ARG A 265 -3.91 -20.15 -10.47
N ARG A 266 -3.26 -19.21 -11.18
CA ARG A 266 -1.83 -18.93 -11.01
C ARG A 266 -1.50 -18.52 -9.58
N ILE A 267 -2.28 -17.62 -8.98
CA ILE A 267 -2.06 -17.16 -7.60
C ILE A 267 -2.00 -18.33 -6.62
N ILE A 268 -2.97 -19.25 -6.66
CA ILE A 268 -3.00 -20.39 -5.73
C ILE A 268 -1.97 -21.48 -6.05
N THR A 269 -1.49 -21.55 -7.29
CA THR A 269 -0.57 -22.59 -7.75
C THR A 269 0.90 -22.18 -7.54
N GLU A 270 1.23 -20.95 -7.91
CA GLU A 270 2.58 -20.37 -7.82
C GLU A 270 2.87 -19.87 -6.40
N ILE A 271 1.90 -19.24 -5.73
CA ILE A 271 2.04 -18.75 -4.35
C ILE A 271 1.30 -19.72 -3.43
N LYS A 272 1.93 -20.85 -3.09
CA LYS A 272 1.26 -21.89 -2.28
C LYS A 272 1.06 -21.46 -0.82
N ARG A 273 2.07 -20.82 -0.23
CA ARG A 273 2.07 -20.44 1.19
C ARG A 273 2.73 -19.08 1.40
N ILE A 274 2.30 -18.35 2.44
CA ILE A 274 2.95 -17.15 2.96
C ILE A 274 3.05 -17.32 4.47
N ASP A 275 4.26 -17.27 5.04
CA ASP A 275 4.50 -17.49 6.48
C ASP A 275 3.81 -18.78 7.01
N GLY A 276 3.93 -19.86 6.23
CA GLY A 276 3.33 -21.17 6.54
C GLY A 276 1.82 -21.31 6.32
N GLN A 277 1.09 -20.22 6.07
CA GLN A 277 -0.37 -20.24 5.83
C GLN A 277 -0.70 -20.51 4.37
N ASP A 278 -1.69 -21.36 4.10
CA ASP A 278 -2.12 -21.68 2.73
C ASP A 278 -2.73 -20.45 2.04
N MET A 279 -2.37 -20.23 0.79
CA MET A 279 -2.88 -19.09 0.03
C MET A 279 -4.40 -19.12 -0.15
N ARG A 280 -5.03 -20.30 -0.17
CA ARG A 280 -6.49 -20.46 -0.18
C ARG A 280 -7.14 -19.83 1.05
N GLU A 281 -6.56 -20.05 2.24
CA GLU A 281 -7.05 -19.44 3.49
C GLU A 281 -6.81 -17.93 3.53
N ILE A 282 -5.70 -17.47 2.95
CA ILE A 282 -5.36 -16.05 2.83
C ILE A 282 -6.40 -15.34 1.95
N VAL A 283 -6.64 -15.84 0.74
CA VAL A 283 -7.63 -15.25 -0.17
C VAL A 283 -9.06 -15.42 0.34
N TYR A 284 -9.35 -16.48 1.10
CA TYR A 284 -10.65 -16.60 1.78
C TYR A 284 -10.88 -15.46 2.77
N ARG A 285 -9.88 -15.16 3.63
CA ARG A 285 -9.94 -14.02 4.56
C ARG A 285 -9.96 -12.68 3.83
N ARG A 286 -9.20 -12.53 2.74
CA ARG A 286 -9.11 -11.30 1.95
C ARG A 286 -9.28 -11.56 0.45
N PRO A 287 -10.53 -11.69 -0.05
CA PRO A 287 -10.77 -12.06 -1.45
C PRO A 287 -10.26 -11.05 -2.47
N LYS A 288 -10.14 -9.78 -2.10
CA LYS A 288 -9.63 -8.71 -2.98
C LYS A 288 -8.22 -8.99 -3.53
N ILE A 289 -7.42 -9.85 -2.87
CA ILE A 289 -6.10 -10.26 -3.36
C ILE A 289 -6.19 -10.95 -4.73
N LEU A 290 -7.27 -11.68 -5.00
CA LEU A 290 -7.51 -12.35 -6.29
C LEU A 290 -7.66 -11.39 -7.48
N MET A 291 -7.84 -10.09 -7.20
CA MET A 291 -7.92 -9.05 -8.23
C MET A 291 -6.54 -8.46 -8.60
N SER A 292 -5.48 -8.81 -7.86
CA SER A 292 -4.10 -8.46 -8.18
C SER A 292 -3.53 -9.45 -9.19
N SER A 293 -2.54 -9.05 -10.00
CA SER A 293 -1.84 -10.01 -10.87
C SER A 293 -0.91 -10.90 -10.04
N CYS A 294 -0.78 -12.18 -10.42
CA CYS A 294 0.15 -13.13 -9.78
C CYS A 294 1.59 -12.59 -9.76
N ASP A 295 2.06 -12.07 -10.90
CA ASP A 295 3.39 -11.48 -11.04
C ASP A 295 3.57 -10.25 -10.13
N GLY A 296 2.51 -9.44 -9.98
CA GLY A 296 2.52 -8.28 -9.08
C GLY A 296 2.57 -8.67 -7.61
N LEU A 297 1.91 -9.77 -7.23
CA LEU A 297 2.00 -10.32 -5.88
C LEU A 297 3.39 -10.86 -5.59
N LEU A 298 3.97 -11.65 -6.51
CA LEU A 298 5.35 -12.17 -6.37
C LEU A 298 6.35 -11.04 -6.19
N LYS A 299 6.28 -10.00 -7.04
CA LYS A 299 7.14 -8.80 -6.91
C LYS A 299 6.92 -8.07 -5.59
N THR A 300 5.68 -8.02 -5.09
CA THR A 300 5.37 -7.42 -3.77
C THR A 300 6.02 -8.22 -2.63
N LEU A 301 5.93 -9.55 -2.66
CA LEU A 301 6.58 -10.42 -1.67
C LEU A 301 8.11 -10.25 -1.70
N GLU A 302 8.69 -10.19 -2.90
CA GLU A 302 10.11 -9.92 -3.10
C GLU A 302 10.52 -8.56 -2.52
N ASN A 303 9.78 -7.49 -2.85
CA ASN A 303 10.04 -6.15 -2.31
C ASN A 303 10.03 -6.14 -0.78
N VAL A 304 9.04 -6.77 -0.13
CA VAL A 304 8.99 -6.85 1.34
C VAL A 304 10.21 -7.58 1.91
N LYS A 305 10.63 -8.67 1.27
CA LYS A 305 11.80 -9.46 1.68
C LYS A 305 13.12 -8.69 1.52
N VAL A 306 13.29 -7.95 0.43
CA VAL A 306 14.49 -7.13 0.16
C VAL A 306 14.71 -6.07 1.25
N PHE A 307 13.62 -5.54 1.83
CA PHE A 307 13.69 -4.58 2.94
C PHE A 307 13.88 -5.24 4.32
N GLY A 308 14.17 -6.54 4.36
CA GLY A 308 14.44 -7.26 5.62
C GLY A 308 13.19 -7.52 6.47
N ILE A 309 11.98 -7.32 5.91
CA ILE A 309 10.72 -7.54 6.62
C ILE A 309 10.32 -9.01 6.48
N HIS A 310 10.11 -9.68 7.61
CA HIS A 310 9.70 -11.08 7.65
C HIS A 310 8.27 -11.29 7.11
N GLU A 311 7.99 -12.43 6.46
CA GLU A 311 6.68 -12.74 5.89
C GLU A 311 5.54 -12.71 6.91
N SER A 312 5.85 -12.97 8.19
CA SER A 312 4.90 -12.85 9.30
C SER A 312 4.32 -11.44 9.50
N ALA A 313 4.95 -10.40 8.95
CA ALA A 313 4.36 -9.07 8.88
C ALA A 313 3.23 -8.99 7.83
N ILE A 314 3.35 -9.74 6.74
CA ILE A 314 2.36 -9.81 5.64
C ILE A 314 1.09 -10.46 6.16
N THR A 315 1.19 -11.56 6.89
CA THR A 315 0.02 -12.24 7.48
C THR A 315 -0.71 -11.38 8.51
N LYS A 316 -0.03 -10.42 9.13
CA LYS A 316 -0.61 -9.39 10.03
C LYS A 316 -1.21 -8.20 9.29
N CYS A 317 -0.94 -8.04 7.99
CA CYS A 317 -1.44 -6.97 7.13
C CYS A 317 -1.63 -7.44 5.68
N LEU A 318 -2.64 -8.29 5.45
CA LEU A 318 -2.94 -8.83 4.12
C LEU A 318 -3.32 -7.75 3.09
N GLU A 319 -3.70 -6.55 3.55
CA GLU A 319 -4.03 -5.42 2.69
C GLU A 319 -2.87 -4.99 1.79
N ILE A 320 -1.62 -5.25 2.19
CA ILE A 320 -0.45 -4.93 1.38
C ILE A 320 -0.47 -5.62 0.02
N LEU A 321 -1.02 -6.84 -0.05
CA LEU A 321 -1.15 -7.65 -1.27
C LEU A 321 -2.22 -7.11 -2.23
N THR A 322 -2.96 -6.07 -1.84
CA THR A 322 -3.95 -5.40 -2.69
C THR A 322 -3.44 -4.10 -3.32
N LEU A 323 -2.20 -3.70 -3.02
CA LEU A 323 -1.53 -2.55 -3.61
C LEU A 323 -0.69 -2.98 -4.82
N GLY A 324 -0.40 -2.03 -5.72
CA GLY A 324 0.54 -2.28 -6.82
C GLY A 324 1.97 -2.46 -6.30
N PRO A 325 2.78 -3.35 -6.93
CA PRO A 325 4.14 -3.64 -6.46
C PRO A 325 5.04 -2.40 -6.46
N ASP A 326 4.89 -1.52 -7.45
CA ASP A 326 5.66 -0.29 -7.57
C ASP A 326 5.29 0.69 -6.43
N THR A 327 4.01 0.77 -6.08
CA THR A 327 3.55 1.55 -4.92
C THR A 327 4.12 0.99 -3.62
N VAL A 328 4.13 -0.34 -3.44
CA VAL A 328 4.72 -0.93 -2.23
C VAL A 328 6.21 -0.60 -2.15
N LEU A 329 6.94 -0.71 -3.27
CA LEU A 329 8.36 -0.40 -3.33
C LEU A 329 8.65 1.06 -2.99
N GLU A 330 7.97 2.00 -3.64
CA GLU A 330 8.12 3.45 -3.39
C GLU A 330 7.87 3.77 -1.91
N ARG A 331 6.77 3.25 -1.37
CA ARG A 331 6.43 3.49 0.04
C ARG A 331 7.40 2.85 1.03
N LEU A 332 7.98 1.69 0.70
CA LEU A 332 9.03 1.08 1.52
C LEU A 332 10.31 1.90 1.49
N LYS A 333 10.69 2.48 0.33
CA LYS A 333 11.82 3.41 0.23
C LYS A 333 11.61 4.66 1.08
N ASP A 334 10.43 5.25 1.01
CA ASP A 334 10.07 6.42 1.81
C ASP A 334 10.06 6.11 3.31
N LEU A 335 9.59 4.92 3.73
CA LEU A 335 9.68 4.54 5.14
C LEU A 335 11.13 4.41 5.60
N ASN A 336 12.02 3.93 4.73
CA ASN A 336 13.44 3.83 5.02
C ASN A 336 14.17 5.18 4.95
N SER A 337 13.55 6.28 4.50
CA SER A 337 14.19 7.61 4.56
C SER A 337 13.96 8.33 5.89
N ILE A 338 12.90 7.96 6.62
CA ILE A 338 12.51 8.59 7.90
C ILE A 338 13.07 7.76 9.07
N ASP A 339 13.89 8.37 9.92
CA ASP A 339 14.59 7.66 10.99
C ASP A 339 13.64 7.06 12.04
N GLU A 340 12.54 7.75 12.38
CA GLU A 340 11.51 7.23 13.29
C GLU A 340 10.87 5.93 12.74
N PHE A 341 10.77 5.80 11.42
CA PHE A 341 10.19 4.63 10.77
C PHE A 341 11.19 3.50 10.59
N LYS A 342 12.49 3.80 10.40
CA LYS A 342 13.55 2.77 10.38
C LYS A 342 13.53 1.91 11.63
N VAL A 343 13.40 2.54 12.81
CA VAL A 343 13.36 1.81 14.10
C VAL A 343 12.12 0.93 14.22
N LEU A 344 11.00 1.38 13.64
CA LEU A 344 9.76 0.62 13.58
C LEU A 344 9.78 -0.47 12.49
N GLY A 345 10.81 -0.51 11.63
CA GLY A 345 10.99 -1.50 10.57
C GLY A 345 11.04 -2.94 11.09
N THR A 346 11.54 -3.14 12.31
CA THR A 346 11.59 -4.45 12.98
C THR A 346 10.23 -4.89 13.53
N ASN A 347 9.22 -4.01 13.52
CA ASN A 347 7.90 -4.31 14.06
C ASN A 347 7.08 -5.12 13.03
N PRO A 348 6.44 -6.24 13.43
CA PRO A 348 5.59 -7.01 12.52
C PRO A 348 4.39 -6.24 11.94
N ARG A 349 4.11 -5.02 12.43
CA ARG A 349 3.06 -4.14 11.91
C ARG A 349 3.58 -3.04 10.98
N VAL A 350 4.87 -3.02 10.65
CA VAL A 350 5.48 -2.01 9.76
C VAL A 350 4.71 -1.85 8.45
N LEU A 351 4.20 -2.95 7.87
CA LEU A 351 3.44 -2.93 6.62
C LEU A 351 2.12 -2.14 6.72
N ARG A 352 1.60 -1.90 7.93
CA ARG A 352 0.46 -0.99 8.11
C ARG A 352 0.83 0.46 7.86
N LEU A 353 2.07 0.86 8.15
CA LEU A 353 2.57 2.19 7.79
C LEU A 353 2.70 2.30 6.27
N VAL A 354 3.14 1.25 5.58
CA VAL A 354 3.17 1.21 4.10
C VAL A 354 1.77 1.37 3.53
N HIS A 355 0.81 0.60 4.05
CA HIS A 355 -0.57 0.66 3.57
C HIS A 355 -1.23 2.04 3.82
N TYR A 356 -1.01 2.63 5.01
CA TYR A 356 -1.59 3.91 5.42
C TYR A 356 -0.60 5.09 5.36
N GLN A 357 0.38 5.06 4.46
CA GLN A 357 1.52 5.97 4.47
C GLN A 357 1.14 7.46 4.49
N ASN A 358 0.28 7.93 3.58
CA ASN A 358 -0.15 9.33 3.54
C ASN A 358 -0.73 9.79 4.89
N LYS A 359 -1.55 8.93 5.51
CA LYS A 359 -2.15 9.19 6.81
C LYS A 359 -1.13 9.17 7.94
N ALA A 360 -0.18 8.23 7.91
CA ALA A 360 0.91 8.16 8.88
C ALA A 360 1.83 9.38 8.80
N ARG A 361 2.13 9.85 7.59
CA ARG A 361 2.98 11.03 7.33
C ARG A 361 2.34 12.32 7.87
N LEU A 362 1.10 12.60 7.51
CA LEU A 362 0.37 13.78 8.00
C LEU A 362 0.27 13.80 9.54
N ARG A 363 0.10 12.62 10.14
CA ARG A 363 0.05 12.49 11.60
C ARG A 363 1.40 12.69 12.26
N LEU A 364 2.47 12.16 11.66
CA LEU A 364 3.82 12.38 12.15
C LEU A 364 4.18 13.86 12.07
N GLU A 365 3.87 14.52 10.95
CA GLU A 365 4.07 15.96 10.76
C GLU A 365 3.31 16.79 11.81
N TYR A 366 2.04 16.45 12.06
CA TYR A 366 1.24 17.08 13.12
C TYR A 366 1.85 16.86 14.52
N LEU A 367 2.28 15.64 14.85
CA LEU A 367 2.90 15.34 16.13
C LEU A 367 4.26 16.06 16.30
N ASN A 368 5.03 16.17 15.23
CA ASN A 368 6.31 16.88 15.22
C ASN A 368 6.12 18.38 15.46
N GLN A 369 5.09 18.99 14.87
CA GLN A 369 4.74 20.39 15.14
C GLN A 369 4.34 20.62 16.60
N LEU A 370 3.65 19.65 17.19
CA LEU A 370 3.34 19.64 18.63
C LEU A 370 4.55 19.25 19.50
N LYS A 371 5.71 18.95 18.91
CA LYS A 371 6.91 18.45 19.59
C LYS A 371 6.65 17.20 20.44
N VAL A 372 5.69 16.36 20.04
CA VAL A 372 5.45 15.05 20.67
C VAL A 372 6.57 14.11 20.26
N ARG A 373 7.32 13.59 21.24
CA ARG A 373 8.47 12.73 20.96
C ARG A 373 8.05 11.28 20.77
N CYS A 374 6.99 10.86 21.47
CA CYS A 374 6.51 9.49 21.52
C CYS A 374 5.53 9.13 20.39
N ALA A 375 5.99 9.15 19.14
CA ALA A 375 5.18 8.67 18.00
C ALA A 375 5.23 7.13 17.89
N SER A 376 4.15 6.45 18.29
CA SER A 376 4.04 4.98 18.16
C SER A 376 3.39 4.55 16.84
N LEU A 377 3.77 3.36 16.34
CA LEU A 377 3.20 2.79 15.12
C LEU A 377 1.67 2.67 15.22
N HIS A 378 1.16 2.35 16.41
CA HIS A 378 -0.28 2.22 16.67
C HIS A 378 -1.04 3.53 16.49
N ILE A 379 -0.45 4.65 16.89
CA ILE A 379 -1.07 5.98 16.78
C ILE A 379 -1.00 6.46 15.32
N LEU A 380 0.13 6.23 14.65
CA LEU A 380 0.33 6.65 13.27
C LEU A 380 -0.56 5.87 12.28
N SER A 381 -0.62 4.54 12.40
CA SER A 381 -1.41 3.68 11.51
C SER A 381 -2.85 3.41 11.98
N GLY A 382 -3.24 3.91 13.17
CA GLY A 382 -4.52 3.60 13.81
C GLY A 382 -5.75 4.36 13.28
N GLY A 383 -6.90 4.13 13.93
CA GLY A 383 -8.15 4.85 13.66
C GLY A 383 -8.04 6.37 13.93
N SER A 384 -8.90 7.17 13.31
CA SER A 384 -8.90 8.64 13.48
C SER A 384 -9.26 9.06 14.90
N GLU A 385 -10.26 8.41 15.50
CA GLU A 385 -10.70 8.67 16.88
C GLU A 385 -9.59 8.44 17.91
N LYS A 386 -8.84 7.34 17.80
CA LYS A 386 -7.73 7.02 18.72
C LYS A 386 -6.59 8.03 18.62
N PHE A 387 -6.28 8.49 17.40
CA PHE A 387 -5.28 9.53 17.18
C PHE A 387 -5.74 10.87 17.77
N ALA A 388 -6.99 11.29 17.53
CA ALA A 388 -7.54 12.52 18.07
C ALA A 388 -7.63 12.49 19.60
N LYS A 389 -7.94 11.35 20.20
CA LYS A 389 -7.89 11.18 21.66
C LYS A 389 -6.47 11.36 22.19
N PHE A 390 -5.48 10.71 21.58
CA PHE A 390 -4.08 10.86 21.96
C PHE A 390 -3.58 12.30 21.84
N ALA A 391 -3.88 12.98 20.73
CA ALA A 391 -3.53 14.38 20.52
C ALA A 391 -4.19 15.33 21.53
N ARG A 392 -5.44 15.06 21.94
CA ARG A 392 -6.16 15.85 22.95
C ARG A 392 -5.66 15.63 24.37
N GLU A 393 -5.24 14.41 24.70
CA GLU A 393 -4.74 14.07 26.04
C GLU A 393 -3.45 14.81 26.36
N GLY A 394 -2.66 15.19 25.35
CA GLY A 394 -1.45 15.99 25.56
C GLY A 394 -0.33 15.26 26.29
N VAL A 395 -0.48 13.95 26.54
CA VAL A 395 0.49 13.13 27.26
C VAL A 395 1.47 12.51 26.27
N ASP A 396 2.75 12.89 26.37
CA ASP A 396 3.85 12.31 25.61
C ASP A 396 4.20 10.90 26.16
N ARG A 397 3.32 9.92 25.94
CA ARG A 397 3.46 8.55 26.44
C ARG A 397 2.97 7.53 25.43
N THR A 398 3.74 6.46 25.21
CA THR A 398 3.26 5.30 24.44
C THR A 398 2.76 4.18 25.35
N LYS A 399 2.24 3.10 24.76
CA LYS A 399 2.02 1.83 25.48
C LYS A 399 3.31 1.00 25.64
N GLY A 400 4.47 1.54 25.23
CA GLY A 400 5.78 0.88 25.31
C GLY A 400 5.97 -0.32 24.37
N ARG A 401 4.95 -0.69 23.58
CA ARG A 401 5.00 -1.88 22.71
C ARG A 401 6.13 -1.81 21.69
N ASP A 402 6.34 -0.64 21.07
CA ASP A 402 7.36 -0.48 20.03
C ASP A 402 8.77 -0.63 20.61
N VAL A 403 9.01 -0.10 21.82
CA VAL A 403 10.26 -0.28 22.59
C VAL A 403 10.49 -1.75 22.93
N VAL A 404 9.46 -2.44 23.45
CA VAL A 404 9.56 -3.86 23.81
C VAL A 404 9.90 -4.71 22.58
N VAL A 405 9.19 -4.50 21.46
CA VAL A 405 9.43 -5.27 20.22
C VAL A 405 10.83 -5.00 19.68
N TYR A 406 11.27 -3.74 19.66
CA TYR A 406 12.61 -3.38 19.24
C TYR A 406 13.69 -4.07 20.09
N LEU A 407 13.62 -3.94 21.41
CA LEU A 407 14.61 -4.52 22.32
C LEU A 407 14.60 -6.05 22.34
N ALA A 408 13.42 -6.67 22.27
CA ALA A 408 13.27 -8.13 22.17
C ALA A 408 13.98 -8.69 20.93
N ASN A 409 13.83 -8.00 19.79
CA ASN A 409 14.47 -8.40 18.54
C ASN A 409 16.00 -8.26 18.59
N ILE A 410 16.53 -7.14 19.05
CA ILE A 410 17.99 -6.93 19.06
C ILE A 410 18.70 -7.81 20.11
N MET A 411 18.07 -8.04 21.26
CA MET A 411 18.62 -8.84 22.36
C MET A 411 18.32 -10.35 22.20
N LYS A 412 17.48 -10.73 21.23
CA LYS A 412 16.98 -12.11 21.01
C LYS A 412 16.35 -12.70 22.29
N LYS A 413 15.48 -11.93 22.95
CA LYS A 413 14.77 -12.30 24.17
C LYS A 413 13.26 -12.25 23.95
N ASP A 414 12.51 -12.92 24.83
CA ASP A 414 11.04 -12.89 24.79
C ASP A 414 10.48 -11.49 25.09
N GLU A 415 9.41 -11.10 24.38
CA GLU A 415 8.76 -9.79 24.56
C GLU A 415 8.24 -9.59 25.99
N ASN A 416 7.75 -10.64 26.66
CA ASN A 416 7.23 -10.52 28.02
C ASN A 416 8.36 -10.36 29.03
N TYR A 417 9.48 -11.04 28.82
CA TYR A 417 10.69 -10.86 29.62
C TYR A 417 11.18 -9.40 29.57
N ILE A 418 11.33 -8.84 28.37
CA ILE A 418 11.76 -7.44 28.20
C ILE A 418 10.75 -6.46 28.82
N ARG A 419 9.45 -6.71 28.64
CA ARG A 419 8.40 -5.89 29.26
C ARG A 419 8.46 -5.92 30.78
N ALA A 420 8.64 -7.11 31.38
CA ALA A 420 8.76 -7.26 32.82
C ALA A 420 9.98 -6.51 33.36
N LEU A 421 11.10 -6.56 32.64
CA LEU A 421 12.32 -5.85 33.04
C LEU A 421 12.11 -4.33 32.99
N LEU A 422 11.67 -3.78 31.86
CA LEU A 422 11.40 -2.34 31.69
C LEU A 422 10.36 -1.79 32.67
N SER A 423 9.37 -2.61 33.06
CA SER A 423 8.30 -2.18 33.96
C SER A 423 8.77 -1.81 35.36
N ARG A 424 10.01 -2.13 35.73
CA ARG A 424 10.63 -1.73 37.00
C ARG A 424 10.93 -0.23 37.05
N HIS A 425 11.13 0.42 35.90
CA HIS A 425 11.31 1.86 35.85
C HIS A 425 9.95 2.57 35.69
N PRO A 426 9.58 3.54 36.54
CA PRO A 426 8.22 4.12 36.54
C PRO A 426 7.85 4.81 35.21
N ASN A 427 8.85 5.36 34.51
CA ASN A 427 8.62 6.25 33.37
C ASN A 427 9.01 5.66 32.00
N TRP A 428 9.25 4.35 31.91
CA TRP A 428 9.76 3.70 30.69
C TRP A 428 8.87 3.90 29.44
N CYS A 429 7.56 4.12 29.63
CA CYS A 429 6.60 4.39 28.54
C CYS A 429 6.72 5.81 27.92
N HIS A 430 7.48 6.72 28.55
CA HIS A 430 7.64 8.12 28.14
C HIS A 430 8.86 8.35 27.24
N ILE A 431 9.61 7.29 26.94
CA ILE A 431 10.81 7.37 26.11
C ILE A 431 10.48 6.93 24.67
N PRO A 432 10.79 7.74 23.66
CA PRO A 432 10.65 7.35 22.26
C PRO A 432 11.56 6.17 21.91
N VAL A 433 11.06 5.27 21.05
CA VAL A 433 11.84 4.11 20.59
C VAL A 433 13.12 4.51 19.84
N LEU A 434 13.11 5.66 19.16
CA LEU A 434 14.29 6.20 18.48
C LEU A 434 15.41 6.54 19.47
N GLN A 435 15.09 7.16 20.60
CA GLN A 435 16.07 7.49 21.65
C GLN A 435 16.66 6.22 22.27
N VAL A 436 15.81 5.21 22.54
CA VAL A 436 16.27 3.89 23.02
C VAL A 436 17.26 3.25 22.03
N LYS A 437 16.98 3.32 20.72
CA LYS A 437 17.90 2.83 19.69
C LYS A 437 19.22 3.59 19.70
N GLN A 438 19.18 4.92 19.71
CA GLN A 438 20.38 5.75 19.71
C GLN A 438 21.26 5.46 20.93
N CYS A 439 20.65 5.32 22.11
CA CYS A 439 21.36 4.96 23.34
C CYS A 439 21.97 3.55 23.26
N TYR A 440 21.22 2.58 22.73
CA TYR A 440 21.75 1.24 22.49
C TYR A 440 22.96 1.27 21.53
N ASP A 441 22.86 1.98 20.41
CA ASP A 441 23.94 2.10 19.43
C ASP A 441 25.18 2.79 20.02
N PHE A 442 24.98 3.79 20.89
CA PHE A 442 26.05 4.45 21.65
C PHE A 442 26.77 3.49 22.60
N LEU A 443 26.04 2.72 23.42
CA LEU A 443 26.68 1.73 24.31
C LEU A 443 27.42 0.65 23.51
N ARG A 444 26.89 0.25 22.36
CA ARG A 444 27.56 -0.68 21.45
C ARG A 444 28.83 -0.09 20.84
N SER A 445 28.86 1.20 20.51
CA SER A 445 30.06 1.87 19.99
C SER A 445 31.18 1.99 21.04
N LYS A 446 30.81 2.12 22.32
CA LYS A 446 31.73 2.02 23.48
C LYS A 446 32.12 0.58 23.84
N LYS A 447 31.79 -0.41 22.99
CA LYS A 447 32.15 -1.84 23.07
C LYS A 447 31.49 -2.64 24.20
N PHE A 448 30.41 -2.14 24.81
CA PHE A 448 29.68 -2.94 25.80
C PHE A 448 29.00 -4.17 25.17
N PRO A 449 29.10 -5.37 25.78
CA PRO A 449 28.46 -6.57 25.27
C PRO A 449 26.93 -6.51 25.44
N ILE A 450 26.19 -7.15 24.54
CA ILE A 450 24.71 -7.15 24.55
C ILE A 450 24.15 -7.71 25.86
N SER A 451 24.82 -8.70 26.46
CA SER A 451 24.47 -9.27 27.77
C SER A 451 24.49 -8.22 28.87
N ALA A 452 25.54 -7.39 28.94
CA ALA A 452 25.66 -6.35 29.96
C ALA A 452 24.64 -5.23 29.79
N ILE A 453 24.38 -4.82 28.54
CA ILE A 453 23.32 -3.85 28.22
C ILE A 453 21.94 -4.43 28.58
N CYS A 454 21.70 -5.72 28.35
CA CYS A 454 20.44 -6.38 28.70
C CYS A 454 20.24 -6.44 30.22
N ASN A 455 21.30 -6.68 31.01
CA ASN A 455 21.23 -6.67 32.47
C ASN A 455 20.95 -5.26 33.01
N ASN A 456 21.48 -4.24 32.33
CA ASN A 456 21.33 -2.83 32.67
C ASN A 456 20.35 -2.09 31.74
N ILE A 457 19.25 -2.74 31.34
CA ILE A 457 18.35 -2.24 30.28
C ILE A 457 17.78 -0.84 30.55
N HIS A 458 17.63 -0.45 31.82
CA HIS A 458 17.06 0.83 32.21
C HIS A 458 17.95 2.00 31.78
N LEU A 459 19.25 1.79 31.65
CA LEU A 459 20.18 2.82 31.18
C LEU A 459 19.80 3.34 29.78
N LEU A 460 19.15 2.50 28.95
CA LEU A 460 18.67 2.88 27.62
C LEU A 460 17.57 3.96 27.64
N LEU A 461 16.98 4.24 28.80
CA LEU A 461 15.91 5.23 28.98
C LEU A 461 16.46 6.64 29.23
N TYR A 462 17.76 6.78 29.51
CA TYR A 462 18.37 8.05 29.90
C TYR A 462 19.02 8.78 28.71
N PRO A 463 19.21 10.11 28.80
CA PRO A 463 19.92 10.88 27.78
C PRO A 463 21.37 10.41 27.61
N ILE A 464 21.82 10.30 26.35
CA ILE A 464 23.18 9.85 26.01
C ILE A 464 24.24 10.76 26.65
N GLN A 465 24.01 12.08 26.66
CA GLN A 465 24.93 13.07 27.23
C GLN A 465 25.23 12.75 28.70
N ARG A 466 24.20 12.45 29.50
CA ARG A 466 24.37 12.10 30.92
C ARG A 466 25.10 10.78 31.12
N ILE A 467 24.82 9.79 30.28
CA ILE A 467 25.53 8.51 30.32
C ILE A 467 27.01 8.74 30.02
N GLU A 468 27.34 9.59 29.04
CA GLU A 468 28.71 9.92 28.68
C GLU A 468 29.41 10.76 29.76
N GLU A 469 28.74 11.75 30.34
CA GLU A 469 29.23 12.53 31.47
C GLU A 469 29.60 11.62 32.64
N LYS A 470 28.68 10.74 33.07
CA LYS A 470 28.94 9.81 34.18
C LYS A 470 29.98 8.75 33.83
N LEU A 471 30.05 8.33 32.58
CA LEU A 471 31.13 7.46 32.12
C LEU A 471 32.48 8.18 32.25
N ASN A 472 32.59 9.46 31.90
CA ASN A 472 33.82 10.23 32.03
C ASN A 472 34.17 10.53 33.49
N GLU A 473 33.20 10.94 34.31
CA GLU A 473 33.38 11.18 35.76
C GLU A 473 33.94 9.94 36.46
N LEU A 474 33.47 8.76 36.07
CA LEU A 474 33.96 7.49 36.60
C LEU A 474 35.44 7.22 36.27
N HIS A 475 36.00 7.83 35.23
CA HIS A 475 37.45 7.75 34.94
C HIS A 475 38.28 8.72 35.78
N GLU A 476 37.66 9.67 36.48
CA GLU A 476 38.36 10.62 37.33
C GLU A 476 38.69 9.98 38.70
N PRO A 477 39.95 10.06 39.18
CA PRO A 477 40.38 9.40 40.41
C PRO A 477 39.63 9.91 41.65
N GLU A 478 39.26 11.19 41.67
CA GLU A 478 38.49 11.83 42.74
C GLU A 478 37.10 11.20 42.92
N CYS A 479 36.47 10.77 41.83
CA CYS A 479 35.18 10.09 41.87
C CYS A 479 35.31 8.69 42.48
N LEU A 480 36.37 7.95 42.12
CA LEU A 480 36.64 6.61 42.63
C LEU A 480 36.95 6.62 44.14
N GLU A 481 37.71 7.61 44.63
CA GLU A 481 37.97 7.81 46.06
C GLU A 481 36.66 8.06 46.83
N GLY A 482 35.76 8.87 46.27
CA GLY A 482 34.44 9.14 46.86
C GLY A 482 33.50 7.94 46.91
N LEU A 483 33.63 6.99 45.98
CA LEU A 483 32.81 5.79 45.90
C LEU A 483 33.30 4.63 46.78
N GLN A 484 34.55 4.67 47.27
CA GLN A 484 35.16 3.64 48.13
C GLN A 484 34.98 2.22 47.56
N LEU A 485 35.18 2.04 46.25
CA LEU A 485 35.01 0.76 45.59
C LEU A 485 36.10 -0.24 46.02
N PRO A 486 35.81 -1.55 46.06
CA PRO A 486 36.78 -2.58 46.44
C PRO A 486 37.78 -2.92 45.31
N VAL A 487 38.06 -1.96 44.42
CA VAL A 487 38.96 -2.10 43.26
C VAL A 487 39.90 -0.90 43.19
N ASP A 488 41.15 -1.15 42.82
CA ASP A 488 42.19 -0.11 42.71
C ASP A 488 42.06 0.69 41.41
N ASN A 489 41.42 0.12 40.37
CA ASN A 489 41.21 0.77 39.09
C ASN A 489 39.80 0.48 38.53
N ILE A 490 39.20 1.48 37.89
CA ILE A 490 37.92 1.31 37.19
C ILE A 490 37.97 0.27 36.07
N TYR A 491 39.14 0.05 35.46
CA TYR A 491 39.32 -0.97 34.43
C TYR A 491 39.24 -2.40 34.97
N ASP A 492 39.26 -2.59 36.29
CA ASP A 492 39.09 -3.90 36.94
C ASP A 492 37.60 -4.27 37.10
N LEU A 493 36.69 -3.31 36.92
CA LEU A 493 35.25 -3.56 36.94
C LEU A 493 34.81 -4.29 35.67
N ASP A 494 33.90 -5.24 35.85
CA ASP A 494 33.25 -5.87 34.72
C ASP A 494 32.30 -4.88 34.01
N ASN A 495 31.94 -5.22 32.76
CA ASN A 495 31.02 -4.38 31.98
C ASN A 495 29.63 -4.23 32.62
N ASN A 496 29.17 -5.17 33.45
CA ASN A 496 27.89 -5.05 34.14
C ASN A 496 27.99 -4.03 35.27
N GLU A 497 29.01 -4.15 36.11
CA GLU A 497 29.31 -3.30 37.25
C GLU A 497 29.48 -1.85 36.80
N MET A 498 30.24 -1.62 35.73
CA MET A 498 30.41 -0.29 35.16
C MET A 498 29.07 0.34 34.73
N LEU A 499 28.24 -0.40 33.98
CA LEU A 499 26.93 0.11 33.54
C LEU A 499 25.95 0.29 34.71
N THR A 500 26.01 -0.58 35.73
CA THR A 500 25.21 -0.46 36.95
C THR A 500 25.61 0.78 37.76
N LEU A 501 26.91 1.04 37.90
CA LEU A 501 27.42 2.22 38.60
C LEU A 501 27.02 3.51 37.88
N ILE A 502 27.08 3.56 36.55
CA ILE A 502 26.59 4.72 35.79
C ILE A 502 25.12 4.97 36.09
N LEU A 503 24.28 3.92 36.02
CA LEU A 503 22.86 4.06 36.33
C LEU A 503 22.63 4.51 37.77
N TYR A 504 23.41 4.00 38.73
CA TYR A 504 23.38 4.40 40.12
C TYR A 504 23.74 5.88 40.31
N LEU A 505 24.83 6.35 39.70
CA LEU A 505 25.27 7.74 39.79
C LEU A 505 24.22 8.70 39.23
N ILE A 506 23.61 8.35 38.09
CA ILE A 506 22.50 9.14 37.53
C ILE A 506 21.33 9.16 38.54
N GLU A 507 20.85 7.99 38.98
CA GLU A 507 19.67 7.95 39.86
C GLU A 507 19.90 8.51 41.26
N CYS A 508 21.15 8.51 41.75
CA CYS A 508 21.51 9.11 43.04
C CYS A 508 21.22 10.62 43.04
N GLU A 509 21.50 11.32 41.94
CA GLU A 509 21.16 12.76 41.78
C GLU A 509 19.65 13.02 41.83
N PHE A 510 18.85 12.02 41.46
CA PHE A 510 17.38 12.10 41.39
C PHE A 510 16.67 11.29 42.47
N HIS A 511 17.38 10.90 43.54
CA HIS A 511 16.82 10.13 44.66
C HIS A 511 16.07 8.86 44.24
N PHE A 512 16.54 8.18 43.20
CA PHE A 512 15.96 6.93 42.68
C PHE A 512 14.49 7.03 42.23
N THR A 513 14.06 8.23 41.85
CA THR A 513 12.67 8.49 41.40
C THR A 513 12.41 8.10 39.95
N GLY A 514 13.47 7.81 39.17
CA GLY A 514 13.39 7.65 37.72
C GLY A 514 13.14 8.98 36.98
N ASP A 515 13.35 10.12 37.65
CA ASP A 515 13.19 11.46 37.06
C ASP A 515 14.41 11.90 36.23
N GLY A 516 15.54 11.19 36.33
CA GLY A 516 16.77 11.48 35.59
C GLY A 516 16.63 11.40 34.05
N ILE A 517 15.47 10.97 33.54
CA ILE A 517 15.16 10.94 32.11
C ILE A 517 14.75 12.31 31.52
N TRP A 518 14.47 13.33 32.36
CA TRP A 518 13.89 14.63 31.93
C TRP A 518 14.86 15.83 31.99
N THR A 519 16.15 15.61 32.20
CA THR A 519 17.13 16.65 32.57
C THR A 519 17.38 17.75 31.54
N GLU A 520 16.93 17.58 30.28
CA GLU A 520 17.13 18.56 29.20
C GLU A 520 15.80 18.92 28.52
N GLN A 521 15.10 19.97 28.99
CA GLN A 521 13.91 20.48 28.27
C GLN A 521 13.83 22.01 28.22
N GLN A 522 14.00 22.55 27.01
CA GLN A 522 13.66 23.94 26.69
C GLN A 522 12.14 24.08 26.52
N THR A 523 11.51 24.87 27.39
CA THR A 523 10.13 25.31 27.26
C THR A 523 9.98 26.36 26.18
N GLN A 524 9.14 26.13 25.17
CA GLN A 524 8.62 27.19 24.30
C GLN A 524 7.12 26.98 24.04
N PRO A 525 6.33 28.07 23.96
CA PRO A 525 4.89 28.01 23.70
C PRO A 525 4.60 27.52 22.28
N VAL A 526 3.53 26.74 22.13
CA VAL A 526 3.00 26.28 20.83
C VAL A 526 1.89 27.25 20.40
N GLU A 527 1.99 27.83 19.20
CA GLU A 527 0.95 28.69 18.63
C GLU A 527 -0.25 27.87 18.09
N ASN A 528 -1.43 28.48 18.05
CA ASN A 528 -2.70 27.88 17.63
C ASN A 528 -2.71 27.49 16.14
N PHE A 529 -3.12 26.27 15.81
CA PHE A 529 -3.23 25.80 14.42
C PHE A 529 -4.60 25.16 14.12
N ASN A 530 -5.52 25.95 13.57
CA ASN A 530 -6.79 25.49 12.98
C ASN A 530 -6.68 25.11 11.49
N ASN A 531 -5.51 25.27 10.85
CA ASN A 531 -5.41 25.24 9.38
C ASN A 531 -4.84 23.95 8.77
N LEU A 532 -4.49 22.93 9.55
CA LEU A 532 -3.77 21.75 9.03
C LEU A 532 -4.63 20.51 8.83
N LEU A 533 -5.84 20.46 9.41
CA LEU A 533 -6.77 19.33 9.26
C LEU A 533 -8.22 19.86 9.22
N PRO A 534 -8.91 19.86 8.06
CA PRO A 534 -10.26 20.45 7.91
C PRO A 534 -11.38 19.70 8.68
N ASP A 535 -11.07 18.59 9.36
CA ASP A 535 -12.03 17.76 10.09
C ASP A 535 -11.94 17.89 11.62
N PHE A 536 -11.22 18.88 12.17
CA PHE A 536 -11.03 19.02 13.62
C PHE A 536 -11.88 20.15 14.23
N PRO A 537 -12.55 19.91 15.38
CA PRO A 537 -13.34 20.95 16.07
C PRO A 537 -12.44 22.01 16.72
N GLU A 538 -12.86 23.28 16.60
CA GLU A 538 -12.15 24.54 16.95
C GLU A 538 -11.74 24.70 18.43
N SER A 539 -12.00 23.71 19.30
CA SER A 539 -11.79 23.77 20.75
C SER A 539 -10.34 23.56 21.24
N LEU A 540 -9.32 23.68 20.38
CA LEU A 540 -7.94 23.21 20.65
C LEU A 540 -6.96 24.26 21.22
N ASN A 541 -7.45 25.34 21.84
CA ASN A 541 -6.59 26.38 22.43
C ASN A 541 -6.15 26.02 23.87
N LYS A 542 -5.27 25.02 24.04
CA LYS A 542 -4.54 24.80 25.29
C LYS A 542 -3.04 24.76 25.04
N ILE A 543 -2.26 25.36 25.93
CA ILE A 543 -0.80 25.28 25.94
C ILE A 543 -0.42 23.86 26.35
N TYR A 544 0.06 23.05 25.41
CA TYR A 544 0.52 21.69 25.69
C TYR A 544 2.01 21.68 25.99
N LYS A 545 2.39 21.05 27.11
CA LYS A 545 3.77 20.84 27.53
C LYS A 545 4.19 19.41 27.22
N TYR A 546 4.47 19.12 25.95
CA TYR A 546 5.03 17.82 25.56
C TYR A 546 6.47 17.69 26.04
N GLY A 547 6.86 16.46 26.40
CA GLY A 547 8.16 16.19 27.01
C GLY A 547 8.21 16.36 28.53
N ILE A 548 7.49 17.30 29.13
CA ILE A 548 7.64 17.64 30.56
C ILE A 548 7.00 16.57 31.44
N LYS A 549 7.58 16.30 32.61
CA LYS A 549 6.99 15.44 33.64
C LYS A 549 5.50 15.79 33.80
N PRO A 550 4.57 14.82 33.66
CA PRO A 550 3.15 15.12 33.79
C PRO A 550 2.88 15.79 35.14
N SER A 551 2.24 16.97 35.11
CA SER A 551 1.78 17.63 36.35
C SER A 551 0.91 16.62 37.11
N ARG A 552 1.15 16.43 38.41
CA ARG A 552 0.23 15.68 39.28
C ARG A 552 -1.10 16.45 39.37
N ALA A 553 -1.97 16.27 38.39
CA ALA A 553 -3.35 16.74 38.43
C ALA A 553 -4.26 15.52 38.27
N ASN A 554 -5.11 15.32 39.27
CA ASN A 554 -6.11 14.26 39.46
C ASN A 554 -5.63 12.98 40.17
N GLN A 555 -5.17 13.15 41.42
CA GLN A 555 -5.49 12.20 42.50
C GLN A 555 -6.47 12.89 43.47
N SER A 556 -7.72 13.04 43.05
CA SER A 556 -8.83 13.39 43.95
C SER A 556 -10.11 12.75 43.44
N ALA A 557 -10.15 11.42 43.53
CA ALA A 557 -11.37 10.63 43.43
C ALA A 557 -11.20 9.37 44.29
N ASN A 558 -10.90 9.58 45.58
CA ASN A 558 -11.15 8.60 46.63
C ASN A 558 -12.14 9.26 47.59
N THR A 559 -13.42 9.15 47.29
CA THR A 559 -14.48 9.30 48.29
C THR A 559 -14.45 8.03 49.15
N PRO A 560 -14.36 8.13 50.49
CA PRO A 560 -14.46 6.98 51.35
C PRO A 560 -15.88 6.42 51.28
N ILE A 561 -16.00 5.11 51.05
CA ILE A 561 -17.25 4.38 51.21
C ILE A 561 -17.47 4.24 52.72
N GLU A 562 -18.39 5.03 53.27
CA GLU A 562 -18.92 4.79 54.61
C GLU A 562 -19.76 3.50 54.58
N LEU A 563 -19.39 2.57 55.46
CA LEU A 563 -20.16 1.38 55.80
C LEU A 563 -21.38 1.80 56.64
N ARG A 564 -22.58 1.68 56.07
CA ARG A 564 -23.81 1.28 56.77
C ARG A 564 -24.73 0.50 55.85
#